data_AF-A0A527ZEI7-F1
#
_entry.id   AF-A0A527ZEI7-F1
#
_cell.length_a   1.000
_cell.length_b   1.000
_cell.length_c   1.000
_cell.angle_alpha   90.00
_cell.angle_beta   90.00
_cell.angle_gamma   90.00
#
_symmetry.space_group_name_H-M   'P 1'
#
loop_
_entity.id
_entity.type
_entity.pdbx_description
1 polymer ?
#
loop_
_entity_poly.entity_id
_entity_poly.type
_entity_poly.pdbx_seq_one_letter_code
_entity_poly.pdbx_strand_id
1 'polypeptide(L)' 'MTQHPTQSPQFFLTAPSPCPYLEGQFERKVFTHLVGDKAPEMNDL' A
#
# COMPACT_ATOMS: atom_id res chain seq x y z
N MET A 1 25.43 15.58 -1.54
CA MET A 1 24.21 14.82 -1.87
C MET A 1 23.50 14.52 -0.56
N THR A 2 22.48 15.30 -0.23
CA THR A 2 21.69 15.14 0.98
C THR A 2 20.82 13.89 0.83
N GLN A 3 21.17 12.85 1.59
CA GLN A 3 20.35 11.65 1.73
C GLN A 3 19.03 12.07 2.40
N HIS A 4 18.00 12.22 1.57
CA HIS A 4 16.65 12.47 2.08
C HIS A 4 16.24 11.26 2.90
N PRO A 5 15.69 11.43 4.11
CA PRO A 5 15.03 10.32 4.79
C PRO A 5 13.98 9.82 3.82
N THR A 6 14.05 8.54 3.45
CA THR A 6 13.02 7.87 2.67
C THR A 6 11.74 8.06 3.44
N GLN A 7 10.94 9.03 3.00
CA GLN A 7 9.67 9.40 3.59
C GLN A 7 8.91 8.09 3.72
N SER A 8 8.62 7.68 4.96
CA SER A 8 7.94 6.42 5.26
C SER A 8 6.83 6.18 4.22
N PRO A 9 6.69 4.96 3.67
CA PRO A 9 5.81 4.71 2.54
C PRO A 9 4.42 5.26 2.85
N GLN A 10 3.95 6.15 1.96
CA GLN A 10 2.63 6.74 2.13
C GLN A 10 1.60 5.69 1.74
N PHE A 11 0.73 5.35 2.68
CA PHE A 11 -0.36 4.42 2.45
C PHE A 11 -1.62 5.17 2.04
N PHE A 12 -2.29 4.61 1.05
CA PHE A 12 -3.56 5.09 0.52
C PHE A 12 -4.62 4.02 0.73
N LEU A 13 -5.86 4.48 0.90
CA LEU A 13 -7.02 3.63 1.10
C LEU A 13 -8.01 3.86 -0.03
N THR A 14 -8.61 2.78 -0.54
CA THR A 14 -9.78 2.89 -1.41
C THR A 14 -11.02 3.27 -0.60
N ALA A 15 -12.06 3.72 -1.32
CA ALA A 15 -13.39 3.77 -0.75
C ALA A 15 -13.84 2.36 -0.30
N PRO A 16 -14.70 2.26 0.73
CA PRO A 16 -15.25 0.97 1.14
C PRO A 16 -16.12 0.36 0.03
N SER A 17 -15.93 -0.92 -0.24
CA SER A 17 -16.71 -1.72 -1.18
C SER A 17 -17.21 -3.01 -0.52
N PRO A 18 -18.31 -3.63 -0.99
CA PRO A 18 -18.75 -4.93 -0.47
C PRO A 18 -17.64 -5.97 -0.53
N CYS A 19 -17.46 -6.75 0.53
CA CYS A 19 -16.43 -7.78 0.60
C CYS A 19 -16.87 -9.02 -0.20
N PRO A 20 -16.07 -9.50 -1.18
CA PRO A 20 -16.46 -10.63 -2.02
C PRO A 20 -16.47 -11.98 -1.28
N TYR A 21 -15.84 -12.04 -0.09
CA TYR A 21 -15.66 -13.28 0.67
C TYR A 21 -16.59 -13.37 1.88
N LEU A 22 -17.08 -12.23 2.39
CA LEU A 22 -17.88 -12.16 3.61
C LEU A 22 -19.13 -11.33 3.35
N GLU A 23 -20.29 -11.99 3.36
CA GLU A 23 -21.57 -11.35 3.13
C GLU A 23 -21.87 -10.27 4.18
N GLY A 24 -22.41 -9.14 3.75
CA GLY A 24 -22.74 -8.01 4.63
C GLY A 24 -21.53 -7.19 5.10
N GLN A 25 -20.30 -7.63 4.82
CA GLN A 25 -19.09 -6.91 5.21
C GLN A 25 -18.60 -5.98 4.09
N PHE A 26 -17.84 -4.96 4.48
CA PHE A 26 -17.17 -4.04 3.56
C PHE A 26 -15.66 -4.12 3.73
N GLU A 27 -14.93 -4.00 2.62
CA GLU A 27 -13.48 -3.99 2.58
C GLU A 27 -12.94 -2.66 2.02
N ARG A 28 -11.71 -2.32 2.40
CA ARG A 28 -10.90 -1.26 1.77
C ARG A 28 -9.56 -1.85 1.40
N LYS A 29 -8.98 -1.45 0.28
CA LYS A 29 -7.63 -1.84 -0.08
C LYS A 29 -6.66 -0.79 0.44
N VAL A 30 -5.61 -1.25 1.12
CA VAL A 30 -4.44 -0.45 1.50
C VAL A 30 -3.39 -0.66 0.42
N PHE A 31 -2.85 0.42 -0.14
CA PHE A 31 -1.78 0.34 -1.12
C PHE A 31 -0.76 1.45 -0.90
N THR A 32 0.47 1.25 -1.35
CA THR A 32 1.52 2.25 -1.35
C THR A 32 2.23 2.24 -2.70
N HIS A 33 2.87 3.35 -3.05
CA HIS A 33 3.69 3.43 -4.24
C HIS A 33 5.15 3.18 -3.85
N LEU A 34 5.70 2.05 -4.29
CA LEU A 34 7.11 1.70 -4.09
C LEU A 34 7.94 2.24 -5.26
N VAL A 35 9.11 2.82 -4.96
CA VAL A 35 10.01 3.43 -5.95
C VAL A 35 11.46 3.00 -5.73
N GLY A 36 12.22 2.95 -6.83
CA GLY A 36 13.65 2.62 -6.81
C GLY A 36 13.93 1.12 -6.91
N ASP A 37 15.21 0.77 -7.02
CA ASP A 37 15.67 -0.59 -7.34
C ASP A 37 15.30 -1.65 -6.30
N LYS A 38 15.01 -1.22 -5.06
CA LYS A 38 14.58 -2.08 -3.96
C LYS A 38 13.08 -2.32 -3.90
N ALA A 39 12.28 -1.68 -4.76
CA ALA A 39 10.83 -1.81 -4.74
C ALA A 39 10.32 -3.26 -4.89
N PRO A 40 10.91 -4.12 -5.75
CA PRO A 40 10.48 -5.52 -5.85
C PRO A 40 10.72 -6.29 -4.55
N GLU A 41 11.92 -6.16 -3.96
CA GLU A 41 12.27 -6.80 -2.69
C GLU A 41 11.34 -6.32 -1.56
N MET A 42 10.99 -5.03 -1.54
CA MET A 42 10.03 -4.49 -0.57
C MET A 42 8.59 -4.98 -0.75
N ASN A 43 8.18 -5.33 -1.97
CA ASN A 43 6.84 -5.85 -2.25
C ASN A 43 6.68 -7.31 -1.83
N ASP A 44 7.78 -8.06 -1.85
CA ASP A 44 7.79 -9.51 -1.64
C ASP A 44 8.18 -9.91 -0.19
N LEU A 45 8.37 -8.93 0.69
CA LEU A 45 8.58 -9.09 2.15
C LEU A 45 7.27 -9.43 2.88
#